data_AF-N8Z5Y4-F1
#
_entry.id   AF-N8Z5Y4-F1
#
_cell.length_a   1.000
_cell.length_b   1.000
_cell.length_c   1.000
_cell.angle_alpha   90.00
_cell.angle_beta   90.00
_cell.angle_gamma   90.00
#
_symmetry.space_group_name_H-M   'P 1'
#
loop_
_entity.id
_entity.type
_entity.pdbx_description
1 polymer ?
#
loop_
_entity_poly.entity_id
_entity_poly.type
_entity_poly.pdbx_seq_one_letter_code
_entity_poly.pdbx_strand_id
1 'polypeptide(L)'
;MAIEEKQALVLEQPKDQKVYLDVQHSTDWVVVISVIASALISFIGFLITIYIVKKSTESQIVSNKNLVKQQERLKIRELKILNRNNILDKIKELVSDNLYLAGNIQNQIEIGINEIRQQKFNDFFHSRHYGDFKIVLNNYQSSINRLKVYLGNENRHAQELNKHFRRMQLLSWSLYTANMHEPALSESLDQWIKEFKVSEILVQNYLNDELKLIYED
;
A
#
# COMPACT_ATOMS: atom_id res chain seq x y z
N MET A 1 10.58 40.72 -105.70
CA MET A 1 9.73 39.57 -106.07
C MET A 1 10.67 38.41 -106.35
N ALA A 2 10.34 37.23 -105.81
CA ALA A 2 11.06 35.95 -105.87
C ALA A 2 11.38 35.51 -107.33
N ILE A 3 12.26 34.56 -107.64
CA ILE A 3 12.33 33.15 -107.20
C ILE A 3 13.74 32.56 -107.47
N GLU A 4 14.09 31.58 -106.64
CA GLU A 4 15.18 30.58 -106.63
C GLU A 4 15.84 30.18 -107.96
N GLU A 5 17.15 29.88 -107.90
CA GLU A 5 17.66 28.62 -108.44
C GLU A 5 18.68 27.98 -107.50
N LYS A 6 18.38 26.73 -107.13
CA LYS A 6 19.22 25.80 -106.41
C LYS A 6 20.38 25.36 -107.30
N GLN A 7 21.61 25.38 -106.80
CA GLN A 7 22.60 24.39 -107.22
C GLN A 7 23.36 23.88 -106.00
N ALA A 8 23.04 22.62 -105.68
CA ALA A 8 23.78 21.80 -104.76
C ALA A 8 25.20 21.59 -105.30
N LEU A 9 26.18 22.24 -104.68
CA LEU A 9 27.55 21.79 -104.80
C LEU A 9 27.76 20.70 -103.75
N VAL A 10 27.55 19.46 -104.19
CA VAL A 10 27.94 18.25 -103.47
C VAL A 10 29.46 18.28 -103.33
N LEU A 11 29.94 18.68 -102.15
CA LEU A 11 31.29 18.34 -101.72
C LEU A 11 31.18 17.01 -100.98
N GLU A 12 31.74 15.99 -101.63
CA GLU A 12 31.87 14.63 -101.11
C GLU A 12 32.41 14.64 -99.67
N GLN A 13 31.67 14.01 -98.76
CA GLN A 13 32.11 13.79 -97.39
C GLN A 13 33.45 13.04 -97.40
N PRO A 14 34.49 13.53 -96.69
CA PRO A 14 35.65 12.70 -96.43
C PRO A 14 35.21 11.52 -95.56
N LYS A 15 35.22 10.33 -96.17
CA LYS A 15 34.61 9.08 -95.69
C LYS A 15 35.33 8.44 -94.49
N ASP A 16 36.24 9.13 -93.83
CA ASP A 16 37.07 8.56 -92.76
C ASP A 16 37.39 9.52 -91.61
N GLN A 17 36.63 10.61 -91.44
CA GLN A 17 36.80 11.46 -90.26
C GLN A 17 36.08 10.85 -89.06
N LYS A 18 36.69 9.81 -88.48
CA LYS A 18 36.38 9.37 -87.12
C LYS A 18 36.64 10.55 -86.21
N VAL A 19 35.58 11.20 -85.74
CA VAL A 19 35.66 12.11 -84.61
C VAL A 19 36.05 11.22 -83.43
N TYR A 20 37.35 11.19 -83.13
CA TYR A 20 37.84 10.62 -81.89
C TYR A 20 37.35 11.55 -80.78
N LEU A 21 36.15 11.26 -80.27
CA LEU A 21 35.81 11.58 -78.90
C LEU A 21 36.80 10.76 -78.06
N ASP A 22 37.96 11.35 -77.82
CA ASP A 22 38.82 10.95 -76.71
C ASP A 22 38.02 11.32 -75.46
N VAL A 23 37.09 10.45 -75.09
CA VAL A 23 36.54 10.40 -73.74
C VAL A 23 37.72 9.95 -72.91
N GLN A 24 38.55 10.93 -72.55
CA GLN A 24 39.66 10.75 -71.65
C GLN A 24 39.18 9.88 -70.51
N HIS A 25 39.91 8.79 -70.28
CA HIS A 25 39.75 7.73 -69.28
C HIS A 25 39.82 8.24 -67.81
N SER A 26 39.40 9.48 -67.56
CA SER A 26 39.35 10.18 -66.28
C SER A 26 38.05 9.92 -65.52
N THR A 27 36.96 9.58 -66.22
CA THR A 27 35.65 9.36 -65.58
C THR A 27 35.58 8.05 -64.80
N ASP A 28 36.23 6.98 -65.26
CA ASP A 28 36.19 5.67 -64.60
C ASP A 28 36.83 5.70 -63.21
N TRP A 29 37.98 6.36 -63.06
CA TRP A 29 38.63 6.51 -61.76
C TRP A 29 37.82 7.35 -60.79
N VAL A 30 37.15 8.41 -61.28
CA VAL A 30 36.25 9.24 -60.45
C VAL A 30 35.04 8.43 -59.99
N VAL A 31 34.46 7.61 -60.87
CA VAL A 31 33.34 6.70 -60.53
C VAL A 31 33.78 5.69 -59.49
N VAL A 32 34.90 5.00 -59.68
CA VAL A 32 35.44 4.03 -58.73
C VAL A 32 35.74 4.67 -57.36
N ILE A 33 36.38 5.84 -57.33
CA ILE A 33 36.65 6.57 -56.09
C ILE A 33 35.35 6.98 -55.39
N SER A 34 34.33 7.41 -56.13
CA SER A 34 33.03 7.80 -55.56
C SER A 34 32.26 6.61 -54.98
N VAL A 35 32.33 5.43 -55.61
CA VAL A 35 31.76 4.17 -55.09
C VAL A 35 32.49 3.72 -53.83
N ILE A 36 33.82 3.79 -53.81
CA ILE A 36 34.61 3.43 -52.62
C ILE A 36 34.37 4.42 -51.47
N ALA A 37 34.34 5.72 -51.76
CA ALA A 37 34.09 6.76 -50.76
C ALA A 37 32.67 6.66 -50.16
N SER A 38 31.66 6.42 -51.00
CA SER A 38 30.28 6.20 -50.54
C SER A 38 30.15 4.93 -49.70
N ALA A 39 30.81 3.83 -50.08
CA ALA A 39 30.87 2.61 -49.28
C ALA A 39 31.53 2.84 -47.91
N LEU A 40 32.63 3.59 -47.85
CA LEU A 40 33.32 3.97 -46.61
C LEU A 40 32.46 4.84 -45.70
N ILE A 41 31.82 5.87 -46.26
CA ILE A 41 30.92 6.76 -45.51
C ILE A 41 29.73 5.97 -44.94
N SER A 42 29.15 5.07 -45.75
CA SER A 42 28.05 4.20 -45.32
C SER A 42 28.48 3.23 -44.21
N PHE A 43 29.68 2.65 -44.32
CA PHE A 43 30.26 1.76 -43.31
C PHE A 43 30.53 2.49 -41.98
N ILE A 44 31.10 3.70 -42.04
CA ILE A 44 31.31 4.53 -40.84
C ILE A 44 29.98 4.91 -40.21
N GLY A 45 28.99 5.31 -41.02
CA GLY A 45 27.62 5.58 -40.56
C GLY A 45 27.02 4.39 -39.83
N PHE A 46 27.14 3.18 -40.39
CA PHE A 46 26.67 1.94 -39.78
C PHE A 46 27.34 1.65 -38.43
N LEU A 47 28.67 1.83 -38.32
CA LEU A 47 29.40 1.66 -37.06
C LEU A 47 28.95 2.66 -35.99
N ILE A 48 28.76 3.93 -36.37
CA ILE A 48 28.25 4.97 -35.46
C ILE A 48 26.84 4.61 -34.99
N THR A 49 25.96 4.16 -35.90
CA THR A 49 24.61 3.73 -35.55
C THR A 49 24.64 2.57 -34.55
N ILE A 50 25.46 1.54 -34.77
CA ILE A 50 25.62 0.42 -33.82
C ILE A 50 26.07 0.93 -32.46
N TYR A 51 27.05 1.83 -32.42
CA TYR A 51 27.57 2.39 -31.18
C TYR A 51 26.49 3.16 -30.40
N ILE A 52 25.74 4.03 -31.08
CA ILE A 52 24.65 4.81 -30.48
C ILE A 52 23.54 3.89 -29.96
N VAL A 53 23.11 2.91 -30.78
CA VAL A 53 22.07 1.95 -30.39
C VAL A 53 22.51 1.17 -29.15
N LYS A 54 23.72 0.60 -29.15
CA LYS A 54 24.24 -0.14 -28.00
C LYS A 54 24.23 0.70 -26.72
N LYS A 55 24.77 1.93 -26.78
CA LYS A 55 24.83 2.83 -25.62
C LYS A 55 23.43 3.28 -25.15
N SER A 56 22.52 3.52 -26.08
CA SER A 56 21.12 3.85 -25.78
C SER A 56 20.41 2.67 -25.11
N THR A 57 20.57 1.46 -25.63
CA THR A 57 19.99 0.24 -25.05
C THR A 57 20.54 -0.03 -23.65
N GLU A 58 21.85 0.11 -23.43
CA GLU A 58 22.44 -0.04 -22.08
C GLU A 58 21.87 0.98 -21.09
N SER A 59 21.76 2.25 -21.50
CA SER A 59 21.15 3.32 -20.69
C SER A 59 19.68 3.02 -20.37
N GLN A 60 18.89 2.57 -21.35
CA GLN A 60 17.50 2.17 -21.16
C GLN A 60 17.37 0.99 -20.20
N ILE A 61 18.23 -0.03 -20.31
CA ILE A 61 18.23 -1.18 -19.39
C ILE A 61 18.50 -0.73 -17.95
N VAL A 62 19.50 0.15 -17.74
CA VAL A 62 19.82 0.68 -16.41
C VAL A 62 18.67 1.52 -15.86
N SER A 63 18.09 2.40 -16.68
CA SER A 63 16.93 3.22 -16.32
C SER A 63 15.74 2.34 -15.91
N ASN A 64 15.39 1.35 -16.72
CA ASN A 64 14.30 0.42 -16.44
C ASN A 64 14.55 -0.39 -15.16
N LYS A 65 15.79 -0.85 -14.93
CA LYS A 65 16.16 -1.51 -13.67
C LYS A 65 15.93 -0.61 -12.44
N ASN A 66 16.28 0.66 -12.54
CA ASN A 66 16.08 1.62 -11.45
C ASN A 66 14.59 1.91 -11.23
N LEU A 67 13.81 2.07 -12.30
CA LEU A 67 12.37 2.25 -12.22
C LEU A 67 11.69 1.05 -11.54
N VAL A 68 12.04 -0.17 -11.93
CA VAL A 68 11.49 -1.39 -11.31
C VAL A 68 11.82 -1.45 -9.81
N LYS A 69 13.07 -1.14 -9.42
CA LYS A 69 13.44 -1.09 -8.00
C LYS A 69 12.70 -0.02 -7.21
N GLN A 70 12.45 1.15 -7.82
CA GLN A 70 11.67 2.21 -7.17
C GLN A 70 10.21 1.80 -7.01
N GLN A 71 9.60 1.21 -8.03
CA GLN A 71 8.23 0.69 -7.97
C GLN A 71 8.09 -0.42 -6.92
N GLU A 72 9.05 -1.33 -6.82
CA GLU A 72 9.07 -2.37 -5.79
C GLU A 72 9.10 -1.76 -4.38
N ARG A 73 9.95 -0.77 -4.14
CA ARG A 73 10.04 -0.06 -2.85
C ARG A 73 8.72 0.66 -2.51
N LEU A 74 8.13 1.34 -3.49
CA LEU A 74 6.84 2.02 -3.32
C LEU A 74 5.74 1.01 -2.98
N LYS A 75 5.65 -0.09 -3.71
CA LYS A 75 4.65 -1.13 -3.47
C LYS A 75 4.80 -1.81 -2.11
N ILE A 76 6.03 -2.06 -1.67
CA ILE A 76 6.30 -2.58 -0.31
C ILE A 76 5.84 -1.57 0.75
N ARG A 77 6.08 -0.27 0.54
CA ARG A 77 5.63 0.79 1.45
C ARG A 77 4.10 0.87 1.50
N GLU A 78 3.43 0.88 0.35
CA GLU A 78 1.97 0.88 0.25
C GLU A 78 1.35 -0.34 0.95
N LEU A 79 1.92 -1.54 0.74
CA LEU A 79 1.45 -2.76 1.42
C LEU A 79 1.60 -2.68 2.94
N LYS A 80 2.69 -2.09 3.44
CA LYS A 80 2.89 -1.88 4.88
C LYS A 80 1.85 -0.91 5.45
N ILE A 81 1.61 0.21 4.78
CA ILE A 81 0.60 1.21 5.18
C ILE A 81 -0.80 0.58 5.16
N LEU A 82 -1.15 -0.13 4.09
CA LEU A 82 -2.44 -0.82 3.96
C LEU A 82 -2.64 -1.84 5.07
N ASN A 83 -1.61 -2.64 5.37
CA ASN A 83 -1.68 -3.63 6.45
C ASN A 83 -1.85 -2.97 7.82
N ARG A 84 -1.10 -1.88 8.10
CA ARG A 84 -1.25 -1.10 9.35
C ARG A 84 -2.66 -0.52 9.48
N ASN A 85 -3.21 0.07 8.42
CA ASN A 85 -4.57 0.60 8.40
C ASN A 85 -5.60 -0.50 8.68
N ASN A 86 -5.48 -1.67 8.04
CA ASN A 86 -6.39 -2.79 8.27
C ASN A 86 -6.35 -3.28 9.73
N ILE A 87 -5.16 -3.35 10.33
CA ILE A 87 -5.01 -3.71 11.76
C ILE A 87 -5.67 -2.65 12.64
N LEU A 88 -5.39 -1.37 12.37
CA LEU A 88 -5.92 -0.25 13.15
C LEU A 88 -7.45 -0.19 13.09
N ASP A 89 -8.04 -0.41 11.92
CA ASP A 89 -9.49 -0.45 11.76
C ASP A 89 -10.12 -1.62 12.52
N LYS A 90 -9.46 -2.79 12.53
CA LYS A 90 -9.90 -3.92 13.37
C LYS A 90 -9.81 -3.63 14.86
N ILE A 91 -8.78 -2.89 15.30
CA ILE A 91 -8.67 -2.44 16.69
C ILE A 91 -9.82 -1.48 17.03
N LYS A 92 -10.10 -0.48 16.18
CA LYS A 92 -11.22 0.46 16.39
C LYS A 92 -12.58 -0.25 16.49
N GLU A 93 -12.83 -1.21 15.59
CA GLU A 93 -14.04 -2.05 15.60
C GLU A 93 -14.15 -2.79 16.95
N LEU A 94 -13.10 -3.50 17.36
CA LEU A 94 -13.10 -4.26 18.61
C LEU A 94 -13.19 -3.37 19.85
N VAL A 95 -12.62 -2.17 19.83
CA VAL A 95 -12.75 -1.18 20.91
C VAL A 95 -14.21 -0.78 21.05
N SER A 96 -14.87 -0.45 19.94
CA SER A 96 -16.30 -0.11 19.92
C SER A 96 -17.16 -1.24 20.49
N ASP A 97 -16.91 -2.48 20.08
CA ASP A 97 -17.59 -3.66 20.63
C ASP A 97 -17.33 -3.79 22.14
N ASN A 98 -16.10 -3.53 22.59
CA ASN A 98 -15.72 -3.61 23.99
C ASN A 98 -16.45 -2.56 24.83
N LEU A 99 -16.54 -1.32 24.34
CA LEU A 99 -17.29 -0.24 24.99
C LEU A 99 -18.76 -0.59 25.15
N TYR A 100 -19.37 -1.15 24.10
CA TYR A 100 -20.76 -1.61 24.13
C TYR A 100 -20.97 -2.71 25.18
N LEU A 101 -20.10 -3.73 25.18
CA LEU A 101 -20.18 -4.84 26.14
C LEU A 101 -19.90 -4.38 27.59
N ALA A 102 -19.00 -3.43 27.77
CA ALA A 102 -18.72 -2.80 29.05
C ALA A 102 -19.97 -2.07 29.59
N GLY A 103 -20.65 -1.28 28.75
CA GLY A 103 -21.92 -0.64 29.12
C GLY A 103 -22.99 -1.66 29.52
N ASN A 104 -23.05 -2.80 28.82
CA ASN A 104 -23.96 -3.89 29.17
C ASN A 104 -23.61 -4.53 30.53
N ILE A 105 -22.32 -4.74 30.83
CA ILE A 105 -21.89 -5.22 32.15
C ILE A 105 -22.36 -4.27 33.24
N GLN A 106 -22.07 -2.98 33.09
CA GLN A 106 -22.45 -1.97 34.06
C GLN A 106 -23.96 -1.96 34.29
N ASN A 107 -24.76 -1.92 33.22
CA ASN A 107 -26.22 -1.91 33.32
C ASN A 107 -26.76 -3.18 34.02
N GLN A 108 -26.25 -4.36 33.68
CA GLN A 108 -26.67 -5.60 34.36
C GLN A 108 -26.38 -5.54 35.87
N ILE A 109 -25.20 -5.08 36.25
CA ILE A 109 -24.86 -4.95 37.68
C ILE A 109 -25.73 -3.92 38.39
N GLU A 110 -25.99 -2.76 37.77
CA GLU A 110 -26.86 -1.73 38.34
C GLU A 110 -28.29 -2.23 38.53
N ILE A 111 -28.83 -2.98 37.56
CA ILE A 111 -30.13 -3.66 37.70
C ILE A 111 -30.09 -4.63 38.89
N GLY A 112 -29.05 -5.47 38.98
CA GLY A 112 -28.88 -6.39 40.09
C GLY A 112 -28.87 -5.70 41.45
N ILE A 113 -28.07 -4.63 41.60
CA ILE A 113 -27.99 -3.79 42.80
C ILE A 113 -29.37 -3.23 43.17
N ASN A 114 -30.09 -2.66 42.20
CA ASN A 114 -31.39 -2.05 42.44
C ASN A 114 -32.45 -3.07 42.89
N GLU A 115 -32.46 -4.26 42.32
CA GLU A 115 -33.40 -5.33 42.69
C GLU A 115 -33.10 -5.89 44.09
N ILE A 116 -31.82 -5.99 44.47
CA ILE A 116 -31.40 -6.33 45.84
C ILE A 116 -31.90 -5.26 46.82
N ARG A 117 -31.67 -3.96 46.53
CA ARG A 117 -32.10 -2.84 47.38
C ARG A 117 -33.62 -2.78 47.53
N GLN A 118 -34.37 -3.12 46.48
CA GLN A 118 -35.83 -3.12 46.48
C GLN A 118 -36.44 -4.39 47.12
N GLN A 119 -35.62 -5.33 47.62
CA GLN A 119 -36.07 -6.62 48.16
C GLN A 119 -36.93 -7.44 47.19
N LYS A 120 -36.83 -7.18 45.88
CA LYS A 120 -37.50 -7.93 44.81
C LYS A 120 -36.70 -9.15 44.37
N PHE A 121 -35.58 -9.37 45.04
CA PHE A 121 -34.64 -10.43 44.77
C PHE A 121 -35.21 -11.80 45.13
N ASN A 122 -35.60 -12.59 44.12
CA ASN A 122 -36.07 -13.97 44.29
C ASN A 122 -35.20 -14.96 43.51
N ASP A 123 -35.30 -16.26 43.82
CA ASP A 123 -34.45 -17.31 43.23
C ASP A 123 -34.56 -17.40 41.70
N PHE A 124 -35.76 -17.14 41.15
CA PHE A 124 -35.98 -17.14 39.71
C PHE A 124 -35.25 -15.97 39.03
N PHE A 125 -35.36 -14.77 39.60
CA PHE A 125 -34.64 -13.59 39.15
C PHE A 125 -33.13 -13.82 39.27
N HIS A 126 -32.66 -14.37 40.39
CA HIS A 126 -31.25 -14.71 40.60
C HIS A 126 -30.72 -15.60 39.48
N SER A 127 -31.40 -16.73 39.22
CA SER A 127 -30.97 -17.69 38.20
C SER A 127 -30.95 -17.08 36.80
N ARG A 128 -32.01 -16.34 36.42
CA ARG A 128 -32.09 -15.70 35.10
C ARG A 128 -31.06 -14.61 34.93
N HIS A 129 -30.95 -13.70 35.89
CA HIS A 129 -30.00 -12.59 35.86
C HIS A 129 -28.56 -13.09 35.80
N TYR A 130 -28.20 -14.12 36.58
CA TYR A 130 -26.88 -14.73 36.51
C TYR A 130 -26.59 -15.39 35.15
N GLY A 131 -27.58 -16.05 34.56
CA GLY A 131 -27.48 -16.63 33.22
C GLY A 131 -27.18 -15.56 32.16
N ASP A 132 -27.99 -14.50 32.14
CA ASP A 132 -27.86 -13.38 31.20
C ASP A 132 -26.53 -12.64 31.41
N PHE A 133 -26.14 -12.38 32.66
CA PHE A 133 -24.89 -11.73 32.99
C PHE A 133 -23.66 -12.56 32.59
N LYS A 134 -23.71 -13.89 32.77
CA LYS A 134 -22.63 -14.79 32.33
C LYS A 134 -22.40 -14.72 30.82
N ILE A 135 -23.47 -14.61 30.03
CA ILE A 135 -23.37 -14.48 28.56
C ILE A 135 -22.67 -13.17 28.21
N VAL A 136 -23.09 -12.05 28.82
CA VAL A 136 -22.46 -10.73 28.62
C VAL A 136 -20.98 -10.76 28.98
N LEU A 137 -20.63 -11.36 30.12
CA LEU A 137 -19.24 -11.51 30.55
C LEU A 137 -18.42 -12.34 29.57
N ASN A 138 -18.91 -13.49 29.13
CA ASN A 138 -18.17 -14.32 28.17
C ASN A 138 -17.91 -13.57 26.85
N ASN A 139 -18.89 -12.80 26.37
CA ASN A 139 -18.72 -11.97 25.17
C ASN A 139 -17.67 -10.87 25.39
N TYR A 140 -17.70 -10.22 26.55
CA TYR A 140 -16.70 -9.21 26.93
C TYR A 140 -15.29 -9.80 27.02
N GLN A 141 -15.13 -10.96 27.65
CA GLN A 141 -13.87 -11.69 27.73
C GLN A 141 -13.33 -12.04 26.35
N SER A 142 -14.20 -12.52 25.46
CA SER A 142 -13.85 -12.84 24.07
C SER A 142 -13.40 -11.59 23.30
N SER A 143 -14.14 -10.48 23.42
CA SER A 143 -13.78 -9.20 22.81
C SER A 143 -12.41 -8.71 23.27
N ILE A 144 -12.13 -8.71 24.58
CA ILE A 144 -10.81 -8.35 25.11
C ILE A 144 -9.71 -9.25 24.54
N ASN A 145 -9.93 -10.56 24.50
CA ASN A 145 -8.93 -11.50 23.99
C ASN A 145 -8.62 -11.26 22.50
N ARG A 146 -9.64 -11.00 21.68
CA ARG A 146 -9.46 -10.61 20.27
C ARG A 146 -8.66 -9.31 20.16
N LEU A 147 -8.97 -8.33 20.99
CA LEU A 147 -8.31 -7.03 20.96
C LEU A 147 -6.83 -7.13 21.34
N LYS A 148 -6.49 -7.96 22.33
CA LYS A 148 -5.10 -8.29 22.70
C LYS A 148 -4.32 -8.95 21.57
N VAL A 149 -4.96 -9.77 20.72
CA VAL A 149 -4.31 -10.39 19.56
C VAL A 149 -3.89 -9.33 18.54
N TYR A 150 -4.76 -8.36 18.24
CA TYR A 150 -4.46 -7.31 17.28
C TYR A 150 -3.47 -6.26 17.80
N LEU A 151 -3.52 -5.94 19.10
CA LEU A 151 -2.53 -5.07 19.73
C LEU A 151 -1.13 -5.68 19.75
N GLY A 152 -1.04 -7.01 19.85
CA GLY A 152 0.22 -7.70 20.05
C GLY A 152 0.89 -7.31 21.37
N ASN A 153 2.22 -7.49 21.43
CA ASN A 153 3.03 -7.18 22.63
C ASN A 153 4.35 -6.46 22.28
N GLU A 154 4.50 -5.96 21.06
CA GLU A 154 5.76 -5.37 20.60
C GLU A 154 5.95 -3.94 21.11
N ASN A 155 4.86 -3.17 21.23
CA ASN A 155 4.88 -1.78 21.70
C ASN A 155 4.66 -1.69 23.21
N ARG A 156 5.39 -0.80 23.90
CA ARG A 156 5.21 -0.50 25.33
C ARG A 156 3.76 -0.09 25.66
N HIS A 157 3.12 0.72 24.81
CA HIS A 157 1.72 1.12 25.00
C HIS A 157 0.77 -0.07 24.89
N ALA A 158 1.01 -0.98 23.94
CA ALA A 158 0.23 -2.22 23.82
C ALA A 158 0.41 -3.13 25.04
N GLN A 159 1.65 -3.27 25.56
CA GLN A 159 1.92 -4.05 26.77
C GLN A 159 1.22 -3.48 28.01
N GLU A 160 1.25 -2.15 28.17
CA GLU A 160 0.56 -1.47 29.26
C GLU A 160 -0.95 -1.67 29.16
N LEU A 161 -1.52 -1.43 27.99
CA LEU A 161 -2.93 -1.63 27.73
C LEU A 161 -3.38 -3.09 27.99
N ASN A 162 -2.58 -4.07 27.58
CA ASN A 162 -2.83 -5.49 27.83
C ASN A 162 -2.86 -5.84 29.34
N LYS A 163 -2.08 -5.14 30.18
CA LYS A 163 -2.14 -5.31 31.65
C LYS A 163 -3.47 -4.81 32.20
N HIS A 164 -3.92 -3.64 31.76
CA HIS A 164 -5.20 -3.06 32.16
C HIS A 164 -6.37 -3.93 31.71
N PHE A 165 -6.34 -4.44 30.47
CA PHE A 165 -7.32 -5.41 30.01
C PHE A 165 -7.37 -6.68 30.84
N ARG A 166 -6.22 -7.24 31.20
CA ARG A 166 -6.19 -8.39 32.10
C ARG A 166 -6.82 -8.06 33.46
N ARG A 167 -6.58 -6.86 34.00
CA ARG A 167 -7.18 -6.42 35.25
C ARG A 167 -8.70 -6.24 35.13
N MET A 168 -9.18 -5.64 34.05
CA MET A 168 -10.62 -5.56 33.74
C MET A 168 -11.26 -6.94 33.65
N GLN A 169 -10.60 -7.90 32.99
CA GLN A 169 -11.09 -9.26 32.90
C GLN A 169 -11.27 -9.88 34.29
N LEU A 170 -10.29 -9.71 35.18
CA LEU A 170 -10.36 -10.22 36.56
C LEU A 170 -11.47 -9.54 37.37
N LEU A 171 -11.58 -8.21 37.30
CA LEU A 171 -12.61 -7.45 38.00
C LEU A 171 -14.02 -7.77 37.47
N SER A 172 -14.16 -8.05 36.17
CA SER A 172 -15.45 -8.48 35.62
C SER A 172 -15.88 -9.87 36.13
N TRP A 173 -14.93 -10.75 36.44
CA TRP A 173 -15.23 -12.02 37.11
C TRP A 173 -15.55 -11.82 38.59
N SER A 174 -14.90 -10.88 39.27
CA SER A 174 -15.23 -10.59 40.68
C SER A 174 -16.68 -10.09 40.82
N LEU A 175 -17.15 -9.28 39.85
CA LEU A 175 -18.55 -8.87 39.74
C LEU A 175 -19.51 -10.07 39.66
N TYR A 176 -19.16 -11.10 38.88
CA TYR A 176 -19.94 -12.33 38.82
C TYR A 176 -19.95 -13.09 40.14
N THR A 177 -18.78 -13.25 40.76
CA THR A 177 -18.62 -14.07 41.96
C THR A 177 -19.04 -13.39 43.26
N ALA A 178 -19.31 -12.08 43.25
CA ALA A 178 -19.73 -11.31 44.43
C ALA A 178 -21.08 -11.74 45.02
N ASN A 179 -21.73 -12.76 44.43
CA ASN A 179 -22.92 -13.45 44.93
C ASN A 179 -24.05 -12.51 45.40
N MET A 180 -24.17 -11.36 44.73
CA MET A 180 -25.23 -10.38 44.98
C MET A 180 -25.30 -9.85 46.42
N HIS A 181 -24.15 -9.78 47.09
CA HIS A 181 -24.04 -8.97 48.28
C HIS A 181 -23.83 -7.50 47.86
N GLU A 182 -24.85 -6.67 48.08
CA GLU A 182 -24.89 -5.30 47.53
C GLU A 182 -23.64 -4.47 47.82
N PRO A 183 -23.08 -4.44 49.05
CA PRO A 183 -21.86 -3.67 49.32
C PRO A 183 -20.67 -4.15 48.50
N ALA A 184 -20.48 -5.47 48.38
CA ALA A 184 -19.38 -6.06 47.62
C ALA A 184 -19.54 -5.87 46.10
N LEU A 185 -20.79 -5.92 45.63
CA LEU A 185 -21.13 -5.73 44.21
C LEU A 185 -20.90 -4.26 43.80
N SER A 186 -21.33 -3.31 44.63
CA SER A 186 -21.11 -1.87 44.42
C SER A 186 -19.63 -1.51 44.44
N GLU A 187 -18.87 -2.02 45.42
CA GLU A 187 -17.42 -1.78 45.48
C GLU A 187 -16.69 -2.36 44.26
N SER A 188 -17.04 -3.59 43.87
CA SER A 188 -16.46 -4.24 42.68
C SER A 188 -16.80 -3.47 41.40
N LEU A 189 -18.01 -2.93 41.29
CA LEU A 189 -18.44 -2.11 40.14
C LEU A 189 -17.63 -0.83 40.06
N ASP A 190 -17.45 -0.13 41.17
CA ASP A 190 -16.66 1.10 41.23
C ASP A 190 -15.19 0.86 40.82
N GLN A 191 -14.59 -0.23 41.29
CA GLN A 191 -13.24 -0.62 40.91
C GLN A 191 -13.15 -0.94 39.42
N TRP A 192 -14.12 -1.68 38.89
CA TRP A 192 -14.19 -2.04 37.48
C TRP A 192 -14.37 -0.80 36.58
N ILE A 193 -15.26 0.13 36.94
CA ILE A 193 -15.49 1.39 36.20
C ILE A 193 -14.20 2.24 36.19
N LYS A 194 -13.49 2.34 37.31
CA LYS A 194 -12.21 3.07 37.37
C LYS A 194 -11.19 2.48 36.40
N GLU A 195 -11.05 1.15 36.42
CA GLU A 195 -10.12 0.45 35.53
C GLU A 195 -10.52 0.61 34.05
N PHE A 196 -11.83 0.56 33.75
CA PHE A 196 -12.37 0.79 32.42
C PHE A 196 -12.01 2.17 31.88
N LYS A 197 -12.25 3.24 32.66
CA LYS A 197 -11.89 4.61 32.25
C LYS A 197 -10.40 4.79 31.99
N VAL A 198 -9.55 4.15 32.80
CA VAL A 198 -8.09 4.16 32.56
C VAL A 198 -7.77 3.47 31.24
N SER A 199 -8.39 2.31 30.98
CA SER A 199 -8.18 1.58 29.73
C SER A 199 -8.65 2.37 28.49
N GLU A 200 -9.76 3.12 28.58
CA GLU A 200 -10.23 3.98 27.49
C GLU A 200 -9.20 5.05 27.10
N ILE A 201 -8.62 5.72 28.10
CA ILE A 201 -7.58 6.74 27.87
C ILE A 201 -6.35 6.11 27.21
N LEU A 202 -5.93 4.93 27.68
CA LEU A 202 -4.78 4.23 27.11
C LEU A 202 -5.03 3.76 25.68
N VAL A 203 -6.25 3.33 25.35
CA VAL A 203 -6.66 3.01 23.97
C VAL A 203 -6.54 4.24 23.08
N GLN A 204 -7.06 5.40 23.52
CA GLN A 204 -6.98 6.63 22.72
C GLN A 204 -5.53 7.05 22.45
N ASN A 205 -4.67 6.97 23.47
CA ASN A 205 -3.25 7.26 23.31
C ASN A 205 -2.59 6.31 22.31
N TYR A 206 -2.84 5.00 22.43
CA TYR A 206 -2.34 3.99 21.50
C TYR A 206 -2.79 4.26 20.06
N LEU A 207 -4.08 4.54 19.85
CA LEU A 207 -4.64 4.82 18.52
C LEU A 207 -4.01 6.08 17.90
N ASN A 208 -3.80 7.13 18.69
CA ASN A 208 -3.17 8.36 18.22
C ASN A 208 -1.70 8.14 17.81
N ASP A 209 -0.96 7.32 18.55
CA ASP A 209 0.43 7.02 18.24
C ASP A 209 0.55 6.14 16.99
N GLU A 210 -0.31 5.13 16.83
CA GLU A 210 -0.33 4.32 15.60
C GLU A 210 -0.75 5.15 14.37
N LEU A 211 -1.65 6.12 14.52
CA LEU A 211 -2.01 7.03 13.43
C LEU A 211 -0.80 7.89 13.00
N LYS A 212 -0.02 8.43 13.94
CA LYS A 212 1.19 9.19 13.60
C LYS A 212 2.19 8.36 12.80
N LEU A 213 2.42 7.11 13.21
CA LEU A 213 3.31 6.19 12.50
C LEU A 213 2.88 5.88 11.05
N ILE A 214 1.61 6.09 10.71
CA ILE A 214 1.08 5.84 9.36
C ILE A 214 1.26 7.08 8.47
N TYR A 215 1.19 8.29 9.03
CA TYR A 215 1.14 9.54 8.27
C TYR A 215 2.42 10.39 8.36
N GLU A 216 3.33 10.11 9.29
CA GLU A 216 4.58 10.86 9.50
C GLU A 216 5.86 10.13 9.00
N ASP A 217 5.72 8.96 8.36
CA ASP A 217 6.80 8.15 7.70
C ASP A 217 6.93 8.44 6.18
#